data_AF-A0A1I5A8Q9-F1
#
_entry.id   AF-A0A1I5A8Q9-F1
#
_cell.length_a   1.000
_cell.length_b   1.000
_cell.length_c   1.000
_cell.angle_alpha   90.00
_cell.angle_beta   90.00
_cell.angle_gamma   90.00
#
_symmetry.space_group_name_H-M   'P 1'
#
loop_
_entity.id
_entity.type
_entity.pdbx_description
1 polymer ?
#
loop_
_entity_poly.entity_id
_entity_poly.type
_entity_poly.pdbx_seq_one_letter_code
_entity_poly.pdbx_strand_id
1 'polypeptide(L)'
;MNHFKILAFLAIFLLWSCEDYGQLKKIQHLPATLKEVSGMEKFPKSDLIWMINDSGNKNILYGLQPGNSTLKTIAITNAENKDWEDLARDTSGNLYIGDFGNNRNKREDLVIYKVKNPEGNTSGKTTATKIIFALEDQTEYPPKRKNRNFDIEAFVHLNGNLYLFTKNRSSKSNGVSKIYRLTDQPGESTAELIGEFQSCKKKSCWITGAAVSPDRKRLALLTNKSVHIISDFKDDNFTTGKTTHLEFGHNSQKESIIFKDDSTIYVADEQTGAFGRNLYEFSLN
;
A
#
# COMPACT_ATOMS: atom_id res chain seq x y z
N MET A 1 43.00 36.41 -46.40
CA MET A 1 41.69 36.16 -45.74
C MET A 1 41.10 34.90 -46.34
N ASN A 2 41.20 33.76 -45.66
CA ASN A 2 40.47 32.53 -46.01
C ASN A 2 40.04 31.88 -44.70
N HIS A 3 38.74 31.98 -44.40
CA HIS A 3 38.13 31.35 -43.23
C HIS A 3 37.78 29.90 -43.58
N PHE A 4 38.59 28.95 -43.09
CA PHE A 4 38.22 27.54 -43.12
C PHE A 4 37.29 27.25 -41.94
N LYS A 5 36.00 27.13 -42.23
CA LYS A 5 35.01 26.54 -41.33
C LYS A 5 35.29 25.04 -41.24
N ILE A 6 35.65 24.54 -40.06
CA ILE A 6 35.65 23.09 -39.80
C ILE A 6 34.50 22.79 -38.85
N LEU A 7 33.66 21.87 -39.32
CA LEU A 7 32.40 21.40 -38.80
C LEU A 7 32.45 20.98 -37.33
N ALA A 8 31.39 21.37 -36.62
CA ALA A 8 30.97 20.77 -35.37
C ALA A 8 30.61 19.30 -35.59
N PHE A 9 31.34 18.40 -34.93
CA PHE A 9 30.89 17.05 -34.63
C PHE A 9 30.57 16.99 -33.13
N LEU A 10 29.41 17.52 -32.75
CA LEU A 10 28.85 17.24 -31.43
C LEU A 10 28.01 15.96 -31.57
N ALA A 11 28.66 14.82 -31.35
CA ALA A 11 27.98 13.54 -31.24
C ALA A 11 27.12 13.59 -29.96
N ILE A 12 25.83 13.84 -30.14
CA ILE A 12 24.83 13.76 -29.07
C ILE A 12 24.73 12.28 -28.68
N PHE A 13 25.41 11.91 -27.59
CA PHE A 13 25.14 10.68 -26.87
C PHE A 13 23.72 10.77 -26.29
N LEU A 14 22.74 10.30 -27.05
CA LEU A 14 21.44 9.90 -26.52
C LEU A 14 21.68 8.64 -25.67
N LEU A 15 22.16 8.83 -24.44
CA LEU A 15 22.02 7.84 -23.39
C LEU A 15 20.53 7.78 -23.06
N TRP A 16 19.79 6.99 -23.83
CA TRP A 16 18.55 6.42 -23.33
C TRP A 16 18.96 5.51 -22.18
N SER A 17 19.01 6.05 -20.96
CA SER A 17 19.06 5.23 -19.77
C SER A 17 17.75 4.45 -19.73
N CYS A 18 17.76 3.23 -20.25
CA CYS A 18 16.69 2.29 -19.98
C CYS A 18 16.80 2.00 -18.48
N GLU A 19 15.94 2.63 -17.67
CA GLU A 19 15.83 2.27 -16.26
C GLU A 19 15.33 0.81 -16.20
N ASP A 20 16.12 -0.05 -15.58
CA ASP A 20 15.78 -1.45 -15.40
C ASP A 20 14.87 -1.60 -14.17
N TYR A 21 13.61 -1.93 -14.41
CA TYR A 21 12.62 -2.23 -13.37
C TYR A 21 12.43 -3.74 -13.17
N GLY A 22 13.37 -4.56 -13.66
CA GLY A 22 13.31 -6.01 -13.60
C GLY A 22 12.10 -6.54 -14.35
N GLN A 23 11.26 -7.31 -13.67
CA GLN A 23 10.03 -7.89 -14.19
C GLN A 23 8.84 -6.92 -14.16
N LEU A 24 9.00 -5.72 -13.60
CA LEU A 24 7.95 -4.72 -13.56
C LEU A 24 7.87 -3.96 -14.87
N LYS A 25 6.65 -3.75 -15.35
CA LYS A 25 6.37 -2.82 -16.44
C LYS A 25 5.94 -1.48 -15.86
N LYS A 26 6.79 -0.46 -15.96
CA LYS A 26 6.40 0.91 -15.59
C LYS A 26 5.27 1.40 -16.49
N ILE A 27 4.16 1.79 -15.88
CA ILE A 27 2.98 2.35 -16.55
C ILE A 27 3.13 3.86 -16.68
N GLN A 28 3.45 4.54 -15.58
CA GLN A 28 3.67 5.98 -15.58
C GLN A 28 4.46 6.44 -14.36
N HIS A 29 5.01 7.65 -14.48
CA HIS A 29 5.50 8.40 -13.33
C HIS A 29 4.32 9.17 -12.71
N LEU A 30 4.15 9.09 -11.39
CA LEU A 30 3.02 9.70 -10.70
C LEU A 30 3.22 11.23 -10.57
N PRO A 31 2.14 12.03 -10.53
CA PRO A 31 2.21 13.46 -10.25
C PRO A 31 2.94 13.75 -8.93
N ALA A 32 3.59 14.90 -8.84
CA ALA A 32 4.37 15.29 -7.64
C ALA A 32 3.54 15.38 -6.35
N THR A 33 2.23 15.51 -6.47
CA THR A 33 1.29 15.44 -5.34
C THR A 33 1.25 14.07 -4.67
N LEU A 34 1.69 13.00 -5.35
CA LEU A 34 1.75 11.61 -4.86
C LEU A 34 3.19 11.18 -4.56
N LYS A 35 3.97 12.05 -3.92
CA LYS A 35 5.39 11.76 -3.61
C LYS A 35 5.58 10.66 -2.56
N GLU A 36 4.61 10.45 -1.69
CA GLU A 36 4.65 9.54 -0.53
C GLU A 36 3.48 8.55 -0.66
N VAL A 37 3.28 8.00 -1.87
CA VAL A 37 2.14 7.10 -2.15
C VAL A 37 2.27 5.80 -1.34
N SER A 38 1.30 5.56 -0.45
CA SER A 38 1.33 4.43 0.50
C SER A 38 0.17 3.45 0.27
N GLY A 39 -1.07 3.92 0.16
CA GLY A 39 -2.23 3.08 -0.14
C GLY A 39 -2.81 3.23 -1.54
N MET A 40 -3.33 2.13 -2.11
CA MET A 40 -4.08 2.12 -3.38
C MET A 40 -5.33 1.24 -3.31
N GLU A 41 -6.40 1.62 -4.01
CA GLU A 41 -7.58 0.78 -4.18
C GLU A 41 -8.34 1.10 -5.48
N LYS A 42 -9.01 0.12 -6.07
CA LYS A 42 -9.77 0.28 -7.32
C LYS A 42 -11.15 -0.35 -7.21
N PHE A 43 -12.17 0.43 -7.54
CA PHE A 43 -13.54 -0.08 -7.60
C PHE A 43 -13.78 -0.94 -8.86
N PRO A 44 -14.63 -1.97 -8.77
CA PRO A 44 -15.04 -2.73 -9.95
C PRO A 44 -15.63 -1.81 -11.01
N LYS A 45 -15.21 -1.99 -12.28
CA LYS A 45 -15.66 -1.20 -13.44
C LYS A 45 -15.29 0.30 -13.44
N SER A 46 -14.49 0.75 -12.47
CA SER A 46 -13.89 2.09 -12.49
C SER A 46 -12.55 2.08 -13.22
N ASP A 47 -12.22 3.18 -13.89
CA ASP A 47 -10.88 3.43 -14.43
C ASP A 47 -9.98 4.17 -13.44
N LEU A 48 -10.54 4.63 -12.31
CA LEU A 48 -9.79 5.33 -11.27
C LEU A 48 -9.13 4.34 -10.31
N ILE A 49 -7.85 4.58 -10.04
CA ILE A 49 -7.12 4.05 -8.91
C ILE A 49 -7.11 5.14 -7.85
N TRP A 50 -7.76 4.88 -6.72
CA TRP A 50 -7.69 5.75 -5.56
C TRP A 50 -6.37 5.54 -4.83
N MET A 51 -5.76 6.64 -4.42
CA MET A 51 -4.46 6.67 -3.75
C MET A 51 -4.51 7.63 -2.56
N ILE A 52 -3.64 7.38 -1.60
CA ILE A 52 -3.34 8.30 -0.49
C ILE A 52 -1.83 8.56 -0.43
N ASN A 53 -1.44 9.60 0.29
CA ASN A 53 -0.06 9.76 0.71
C ASN A 53 0.09 9.42 2.20
N ASP A 54 1.31 9.05 2.60
CA ASP A 54 1.71 8.73 3.96
C ASP A 54 1.63 9.92 4.95
N SER A 55 2.06 9.68 6.18
CA SER A 55 2.18 10.54 7.36
C SER A 55 2.21 12.04 7.12
N GLY A 56 1.26 12.75 7.75
CA GLY A 56 1.25 14.22 7.82
C GLY A 56 0.88 14.94 6.53
N ASN A 57 0.51 14.20 5.48
CA ASN A 57 -0.01 14.79 4.24
C ASN A 57 -1.46 15.28 4.41
N LYS A 58 -2.01 15.81 3.31
CA LYS A 58 -3.41 16.23 3.28
C LYS A 58 -4.36 15.04 3.38
N ASN A 59 -5.50 15.25 4.02
CA ASN A 59 -6.55 14.24 4.21
C ASN A 59 -7.37 14.07 2.91
N ILE A 60 -6.72 13.67 1.82
CA ILE A 60 -7.29 13.65 0.47
C ILE A 60 -7.13 12.26 -0.14
N LEU A 61 -8.22 11.75 -0.70
CA LEU A 61 -8.18 10.66 -1.66
C LEU A 61 -7.90 11.21 -3.05
N TYR A 62 -6.92 10.65 -3.74
CA TYR A 62 -6.51 11.02 -5.10
C TYR A 62 -6.93 9.90 -6.06
N GLY A 63 -7.90 10.17 -6.94
CA GLY A 63 -8.31 9.26 -8.00
C GLY A 63 -7.51 9.54 -9.26
N LEU A 64 -6.75 8.54 -9.72
CA LEU A 64 -5.88 8.62 -10.89
C LEU A 64 -6.34 7.60 -11.94
N GLN A 65 -6.57 8.06 -13.16
CA GLN A 65 -6.72 7.16 -14.31
C GLN A 65 -5.34 6.90 -14.91
N PRO A 66 -4.87 5.65 -15.03
CA PRO A 66 -3.58 5.35 -15.66
C PRO A 66 -3.49 5.93 -17.08
N GLY A 67 -2.36 6.57 -17.39
CA GLY A 67 -2.13 7.31 -18.63
C GLY A 67 -2.58 8.78 -18.59
N ASN A 68 -3.29 9.20 -17.54
CA ASN A 68 -3.70 10.58 -17.31
C ASN A 68 -2.95 11.16 -16.10
N SER A 69 -2.52 12.42 -16.16
CA SER A 69 -1.87 13.12 -15.06
C SER A 69 -2.84 13.90 -14.16
N THR A 70 -4.10 14.07 -14.58
CA THR A 70 -5.13 14.78 -13.83
C THR A 70 -5.68 13.90 -12.71
N LEU A 71 -5.73 14.46 -11.50
CA LEU A 71 -6.25 13.77 -10.32
C LEU A 71 -7.68 14.25 -10.00
N LYS A 72 -8.59 13.30 -9.81
CA LYS A 72 -9.83 13.54 -9.05
C LYS A 72 -9.44 13.61 -7.57
N THR A 73 -10.01 14.54 -6.81
CA THR A 73 -9.70 14.68 -5.37
C THR A 73 -10.95 14.67 -4.52
N ILE A 74 -10.88 14.00 -3.36
CA ILE A 74 -11.93 14.04 -2.34
C ILE A 74 -11.29 14.29 -0.99
N ALA A 75 -11.59 15.44 -0.38
CA ALA A 75 -11.14 15.75 0.98
C ALA A 75 -12.01 15.03 2.03
N ILE A 76 -11.37 14.37 3.01
CA ILE A 76 -12.03 13.76 4.17
C ILE A 76 -12.01 14.76 5.32
N THR A 77 -13.13 15.47 5.48
CA THR A 77 -13.18 16.71 6.29
C THR A 77 -13.16 16.49 7.80
N ASN A 78 -13.40 15.27 8.27
CA ASN A 78 -13.43 14.90 9.70
C ASN A 78 -12.36 13.85 10.07
N ALA A 79 -11.35 13.68 9.22
CA ALA A 79 -10.20 12.84 9.46
C ALA A 79 -8.93 13.70 9.51
N GLU A 80 -7.88 13.16 10.11
CA GLU A 80 -6.51 13.69 10.08
C GLU A 80 -5.61 12.57 9.57
N ASN A 81 -4.64 12.91 8.72
CA ASN A 81 -3.58 12.01 8.29
C ASN A 81 -2.44 12.09 9.30
N LYS A 82 -2.60 11.34 10.40
CA LYS A 82 -1.55 11.21 11.40
C LYS A 82 -0.47 10.23 10.93
N ASP A 83 -0.87 9.08 10.39
CA ASP A 83 0.00 8.08 9.78
C ASP A 83 -0.84 7.17 8.86
N TRP A 84 -1.23 7.70 7.69
CA TRP A 84 -2.06 6.98 6.70
C TRP A 84 -1.25 6.01 5.84
N GLU A 85 -1.45 4.72 6.02
CA GLU A 85 -0.56 3.71 5.46
C GLU A 85 -1.13 2.99 4.23
N ASP A 86 -2.42 2.68 4.23
CA ASP A 86 -3.00 1.82 3.18
C ASP A 86 -4.48 2.10 2.92
N LEU A 87 -5.01 1.54 1.81
CA LEU A 87 -6.43 1.53 1.45
C LEU A 87 -6.98 0.11 1.33
N ALA A 88 -8.27 -0.06 1.64
CA ALA A 88 -9.01 -1.27 1.33
C ALA A 88 -10.44 -0.93 0.91
N ARG A 89 -11.15 -1.84 0.25
CA ARG A 89 -12.60 -1.72 -0.01
C ARG A 89 -13.40 -2.95 0.36
N ASP A 90 -14.66 -2.72 0.68
CA ASP A 90 -15.65 -3.78 0.75
C ASP A 90 -16.40 -3.97 -0.59
N THR A 91 -17.28 -4.97 -0.61
CA THR A 91 -18.15 -5.28 -1.75
C THR A 91 -19.37 -4.36 -1.86
N SER A 92 -19.63 -3.53 -0.85
CA SER A 92 -20.76 -2.58 -0.80
C SER A 92 -20.38 -1.19 -1.33
N GLY A 93 -19.15 -1.02 -1.82
CA GLY A 93 -18.68 0.24 -2.38
C GLY A 93 -18.13 1.22 -1.34
N ASN A 94 -17.80 0.77 -0.14
CA ASN A 94 -17.10 1.61 0.84
C ASN A 94 -15.58 1.44 0.69
N LEU A 95 -14.87 2.55 0.91
CA LEU A 95 -13.41 2.60 0.99
C LEU A 95 -13.00 2.78 2.45
N TYR A 96 -11.91 2.14 2.84
CA TYR A 96 -11.32 2.21 4.16
C TYR A 96 -9.93 2.82 4.04
N ILE A 97 -9.60 3.75 4.94
CA ILE A 97 -8.30 4.43 5.02
C ILE A 97 -7.68 4.06 6.36
N GLY A 98 -6.51 3.45 6.33
CA GLY A 98 -5.79 3.02 7.53
C GLY A 98 -4.92 4.12 8.11
N ASP A 99 -5.32 4.72 9.24
CA ASP A 99 -4.49 5.65 10.02
C ASP A 99 -3.94 4.94 11.26
N PHE A 100 -3.01 4.05 11.01
CA PHE A 100 -2.50 3.10 11.99
C PHE A 100 -0.98 2.92 11.95
N GLY A 101 -0.28 3.70 11.11
CA GLY A 101 1.16 3.76 11.12
C GLY A 101 1.67 4.06 12.52
N ASN A 102 2.71 3.33 12.92
CA ASN A 102 3.17 3.29 14.30
C ASN A 102 4.66 2.90 14.38
N ASN A 103 5.49 3.55 13.57
CA ASN A 103 6.95 3.35 13.48
C ASN A 103 7.67 3.24 14.84
N ARG A 104 7.20 4.00 15.84
CA ARG A 104 7.77 4.01 17.21
C ARG A 104 7.05 3.09 18.19
N ASN A 105 5.95 2.46 17.77
CA ASN A 105 5.09 1.53 18.51
C ASN A 105 4.50 2.20 19.77
N LYS A 106 4.16 3.50 19.69
CA LYS A 106 3.69 4.33 20.81
C LYS A 106 2.27 4.88 20.63
N ARG A 107 1.63 4.62 19.48
CA ARG A 107 0.27 5.07 19.19
C ARG A 107 -0.73 4.25 20.01
N GLU A 108 -1.64 4.93 20.69
CA GLU A 108 -2.81 4.36 21.40
C GLU A 108 -4.14 4.71 20.69
N ASP A 109 -4.07 5.48 19.62
CA ASP A 109 -5.21 6.08 18.92
C ASP A 109 -5.31 5.56 17.47
N LEU A 110 -5.11 4.26 17.26
CA LEU A 110 -5.20 3.66 15.93
C LEU A 110 -6.64 3.76 15.41
N VAL A 111 -6.80 4.15 14.14
CA VAL A 111 -8.12 4.37 13.55
C VAL A 111 -8.16 3.97 12.09
N ILE A 112 -9.29 3.41 11.66
CA ILE A 112 -9.62 3.20 10.25
C ILE A 112 -10.83 4.07 9.91
N TYR A 113 -10.70 4.87 8.85
CA TYR A 113 -11.78 5.72 8.35
C TYR A 113 -12.54 5.01 7.24
N LYS A 114 -13.85 4.80 7.41
CA LYS A 114 -14.73 4.22 6.40
C LYS A 114 -15.47 5.34 5.65
N VAL A 115 -15.16 5.48 4.38
CA VAL A 115 -15.73 6.45 3.42
C VAL A 115 -16.77 5.74 2.56
N LYS A 116 -18.02 6.19 2.62
CA LYS A 116 -19.11 5.60 1.83
C LYS A 116 -19.09 6.10 0.39
N ASN A 117 -19.05 5.18 -0.56
CA ASN A 117 -19.18 5.43 -2.01
C ASN A 117 -18.39 6.65 -2.52
N PRO A 118 -17.04 6.65 -2.42
CA PRO A 118 -16.24 7.77 -2.93
C PRO A 118 -16.34 7.92 -4.46
N GLU A 119 -16.59 6.85 -5.21
CA GLU A 119 -16.76 6.89 -6.68
C GLU A 119 -17.86 7.87 -7.10
N GLY A 120 -19.01 7.81 -6.43
CA GLY A 120 -20.15 8.69 -6.68
C GLY A 120 -19.98 10.12 -6.15
N ASN A 121 -18.88 10.46 -5.49
CA ASN A 121 -18.69 11.81 -4.96
C ASN A 121 -18.37 12.81 -6.08
N THR A 122 -19.20 13.84 -6.20
CA THR A 122 -19.03 14.96 -7.15
C THR A 122 -18.71 16.28 -6.46
N SER A 123 -18.82 16.34 -5.14
CA SER A 123 -18.61 17.57 -4.34
C SER A 123 -17.14 17.86 -4.04
N GLY A 124 -16.24 16.89 -4.25
CA GLY A 124 -14.82 16.99 -3.92
C GLY A 124 -14.50 16.91 -2.43
N LYS A 125 -15.49 16.63 -1.58
CA LYS A 125 -15.34 16.47 -0.13
C LYS A 125 -16.35 15.49 0.44
N THR A 126 -16.01 14.85 1.55
CA THR A 126 -16.92 13.96 2.29
C THR A 126 -16.48 13.85 3.76
N THR A 127 -17.22 13.04 4.52
CA THR A 127 -16.84 12.61 5.87
C THR A 127 -16.68 11.09 5.89
N ALA A 128 -16.04 10.59 6.95
CA ALA A 128 -15.87 9.16 7.21
C ALA A 128 -16.40 8.78 8.60
N THR A 129 -16.88 7.56 8.74
CA THR A 129 -17.10 6.94 10.05
C THR A 129 -15.79 6.35 10.56
N LYS A 130 -15.58 6.34 11.88
CA LYS A 130 -14.32 5.87 12.50
C LYS A 130 -14.50 4.49 13.11
N ILE A 131 -13.52 3.63 12.88
CA ILE A 131 -13.30 2.37 13.59
C ILE A 131 -12.03 2.59 14.41
N ILE A 132 -12.18 2.82 15.71
CA ILE A 132 -11.07 3.08 16.63
C ILE A 132 -10.70 1.74 17.25
N PHE A 133 -9.42 1.42 17.33
CA PHE A 133 -9.02 0.12 17.85
C PHE A 133 -7.69 0.11 18.58
N ALA A 134 -7.54 -0.91 19.43
CA ALA A 134 -6.27 -1.30 20.01
C ALA A 134 -5.91 -2.72 19.55
N LEU A 135 -4.62 -3.04 19.55
CA LEU A 135 -4.13 -4.40 19.30
C LEU A 135 -4.20 -5.20 20.61
N GLU A 136 -4.78 -6.40 20.60
CA GLU A 136 -5.06 -7.15 21.83
C GLU A 136 -3.83 -7.43 22.71
N ASP A 137 -2.64 -7.53 22.11
CA ASP A 137 -1.41 -7.90 22.80
C ASP A 137 -0.40 -6.75 22.94
N GLN A 138 -0.77 -5.53 22.57
CA GLN A 138 0.06 -4.33 22.81
C GLN A 138 -0.23 -3.73 24.18
N THR A 139 0.61 -4.06 25.17
CA THR A 139 0.43 -3.60 26.56
C THR A 139 1.37 -2.47 26.98
N GLU A 140 2.36 -2.11 26.15
CA GLU A 140 3.33 -1.04 26.39
C GLU A 140 3.39 -0.08 25.19
N TYR A 141 3.52 1.23 25.46
CA TYR A 141 3.52 2.31 24.44
C TYR A 141 4.67 3.33 24.69
N PRO A 142 5.91 3.09 24.19
CA PRO A 142 6.32 1.98 23.36
C PRO A 142 6.84 0.78 24.16
N PRO A 143 6.74 -0.43 23.59
CA PRO A 143 7.38 -1.58 24.18
C PRO A 143 8.91 -1.47 24.06
N LYS A 144 9.60 -2.29 24.86
CA LYS A 144 11.06 -2.47 24.73
C LYS A 144 11.45 -2.71 23.26
N ARG A 145 12.61 -2.20 22.81
CA ARG A 145 13.07 -2.29 21.41
C ARG A 145 13.02 -3.70 20.79
N LYS A 146 13.18 -4.75 21.58
CA LYS A 146 13.11 -6.16 21.12
C LYS A 146 11.69 -6.67 20.85
N ASN A 147 10.66 -5.93 21.27
CA ASN A 147 9.25 -6.29 21.21
C ASN A 147 8.45 -5.26 20.36
N ARG A 148 9.11 -4.48 19.50
CA ARG A 148 8.43 -3.49 18.64
C ARG A 148 7.91 -4.14 17.37
N ASN A 149 6.74 -4.77 17.42
CA ASN A 149 6.09 -5.47 16.30
C ASN A 149 4.60 -5.12 16.19
N PHE A 150 4.26 -3.84 16.40
CA PHE A 150 2.91 -3.28 16.41
C PHE A 150 2.72 -2.13 15.42
N ASP A 151 3.55 -2.12 14.37
CA ASP A 151 3.52 -1.12 13.30
C ASP A 151 2.71 -1.67 12.13
N ILE A 152 1.46 -1.26 11.96
CA ILE A 152 0.58 -1.79 10.90
C ILE A 152 0.81 -0.95 9.65
N GLU A 153 1.03 -1.61 8.53
CA GLU A 153 1.45 -0.93 7.28
C GLU A 153 0.71 -1.49 6.06
N ALA A 154 -0.18 -2.45 6.27
CA ALA A 154 -0.97 -3.04 5.21
C ALA A 154 -2.26 -3.62 5.78
N PHE A 155 -3.33 -3.58 4.99
CA PHE A 155 -4.57 -4.24 5.37
C PHE A 155 -5.49 -4.56 4.19
N VAL A 156 -6.45 -5.46 4.43
CA VAL A 156 -7.50 -5.78 3.46
C VAL A 156 -8.84 -5.92 4.16
N HIS A 157 -9.94 -5.66 3.44
CA HIS A 157 -11.27 -6.05 3.89
C HIS A 157 -11.64 -7.39 3.25
N LEU A 158 -12.09 -8.39 4.02
CA LEU A 158 -12.59 -9.66 3.50
C LEU A 158 -13.71 -10.20 4.40
N ASN A 159 -14.84 -10.58 3.81
CA ASN A 159 -15.97 -11.22 4.52
C ASN A 159 -16.46 -10.45 5.76
N GLY A 160 -16.50 -9.11 5.70
CA GLY A 160 -16.99 -8.25 6.79
C GLY A 160 -15.95 -7.90 7.86
N ASN A 161 -14.71 -8.38 7.71
CA ASN A 161 -13.60 -8.06 8.60
C ASN A 161 -12.49 -7.34 7.86
N LEU A 162 -11.67 -6.63 8.63
CA LEU A 162 -10.42 -6.03 8.24
C LEU A 162 -9.28 -6.91 8.78
N TYR A 163 -8.29 -7.17 7.94
CA TYR A 163 -7.11 -7.96 8.30
C TYR A 163 -5.87 -7.11 8.18
N LEU A 164 -5.15 -6.93 9.29
CA LEU A 164 -4.08 -5.96 9.46
C LEU A 164 -2.73 -6.69 9.53
N PHE A 165 -1.72 -6.19 8.82
CA PHE A 165 -0.39 -6.80 8.75
C PHE A 165 0.68 -5.84 9.26
N THR A 166 1.53 -6.30 10.18
CA THR A 166 2.54 -5.43 10.79
C THR A 166 3.92 -5.53 10.15
N LYS A 167 4.67 -4.43 10.16
CA LYS A 167 6.13 -4.43 10.13
C LYS A 167 6.69 -4.76 11.51
N ASN A 168 7.56 -5.77 11.58
CA ASN A 168 8.32 -6.05 12.78
C ASN A 168 9.54 -5.10 12.86
N ARG A 169 9.40 -4.02 13.62
CA ARG A 169 10.43 -2.99 13.90
C ARG A 169 11.38 -3.39 15.04
N SER A 170 11.31 -4.63 15.53
CA SER A 170 12.12 -5.05 16.68
C SER A 170 13.61 -5.09 16.36
N SER A 171 14.45 -4.91 17.38
CA SER A 171 15.91 -5.03 17.23
C SER A 171 16.36 -6.41 16.73
N LYS A 172 15.53 -7.45 16.93
CA LYS A 172 15.74 -8.83 16.44
C LYS A 172 14.78 -9.22 15.31
N SER A 173 14.28 -8.24 14.57
CA SER A 173 13.34 -8.46 13.48
C SER A 173 13.86 -9.53 12.51
N ASN A 174 12.98 -10.45 12.17
CA ASN A 174 13.24 -11.68 11.44
C ASN A 174 12.26 -11.88 10.27
N GLY A 175 11.62 -10.80 9.80
CA GLY A 175 10.65 -10.83 8.68
C GLY A 175 9.30 -11.45 9.02
N VAL A 176 8.97 -11.60 10.31
CA VAL A 176 7.62 -11.96 10.75
C VAL A 176 6.71 -10.74 10.68
N SER A 177 5.48 -10.93 10.20
CA SER A 177 4.38 -9.98 10.23
C SER A 177 3.24 -10.61 11.04
N LYS A 178 2.74 -9.92 12.06
CA LYS A 178 1.53 -10.34 12.76
C LYS A 178 0.31 -10.06 11.89
N ILE A 179 -0.70 -10.92 12.02
CA ILE A 179 -1.98 -10.80 11.34
C ILE A 179 -3.05 -10.58 12.40
N TYR A 180 -3.69 -9.40 12.38
CA TYR A 180 -4.83 -9.14 13.23
C TYR A 180 -6.13 -9.15 12.45
N ARG A 181 -7.22 -9.54 13.09
CA ARG A 181 -8.59 -9.42 12.59
C ARG A 181 -9.35 -8.38 13.38
N LEU A 182 -10.09 -7.53 12.68
CA LEU A 182 -10.92 -6.47 13.24
C LEU A 182 -12.26 -6.42 12.51
N THR A 183 -13.38 -6.27 13.21
CA THR A 183 -14.67 -6.10 12.54
C THR A 183 -14.74 -4.76 11.82
N ASP A 184 -15.49 -4.66 10.71
CA ASP A 184 -15.63 -3.41 9.97
C ASP A 184 -16.68 -2.43 10.55
N GLN A 185 -17.09 -2.66 11.80
CA GLN A 185 -18.13 -1.91 12.48
C GLN A 185 -17.57 -0.62 13.10
N PRO A 186 -18.25 0.53 12.91
CA PRO A 186 -17.84 1.78 13.56
C PRO A 186 -17.84 1.69 15.08
N GLY A 187 -16.96 2.46 15.72
CA GLY A 187 -16.82 2.50 17.18
C GLY A 187 -15.48 1.95 17.66
N GLU A 188 -15.38 1.74 18.98
CA GLU A 188 -14.20 1.16 19.62
C GLU A 188 -14.25 -0.37 19.53
N SER A 189 -13.12 -0.97 19.18
CA SER A 189 -12.97 -2.42 19.11
C SER A 189 -11.54 -2.84 19.43
N THR A 190 -11.32 -4.13 19.66
CA THR A 190 -9.98 -4.71 19.79
C THR A 190 -9.69 -5.57 18.56
N ALA A 191 -8.49 -5.42 18.00
CA ALA A 191 -8.02 -6.26 16.90
C ALA A 191 -7.38 -7.54 17.47
N GLU A 192 -7.92 -8.69 17.08
CA GLU A 192 -7.54 -10.02 17.56
C GLU A 192 -6.33 -10.55 16.77
N LEU A 193 -5.29 -11.05 17.43
CA LEU A 193 -4.13 -11.67 16.80
C LEU A 193 -4.49 -13.08 16.36
N ILE A 194 -4.72 -13.25 15.06
CA ILE A 194 -5.17 -14.53 14.49
C ILE A 194 -4.02 -15.36 13.90
N GLY A 195 -2.81 -14.80 13.81
CA GLY A 195 -1.65 -15.54 13.34
C GLY A 195 -0.46 -14.67 12.98
N GLU A 196 0.53 -15.30 12.36
CA GLU A 196 1.75 -14.66 11.88
C GLU A 196 2.10 -15.16 10.49
N PHE A 197 2.62 -14.27 9.65
CA PHE A 197 3.15 -14.58 8.33
C PHE A 197 4.66 -14.34 8.30
N GLN A 198 5.42 -15.34 7.83
CA GLN A 198 6.87 -15.24 7.66
C GLN A 198 7.19 -14.89 6.21
N SER A 199 7.45 -13.60 5.92
CA SER A 199 7.76 -13.17 4.55
C SER A 199 9.16 -13.63 4.11
N CYS A 200 10.16 -13.49 4.98
CA CYS A 200 11.50 -14.05 4.79
C CYS A 200 12.29 -14.08 6.11
N LYS A 201 13.49 -14.67 6.13
CA LYS A 201 14.32 -14.76 7.35
C LYS A 201 15.24 -13.53 7.60
N LYS A 202 14.88 -12.34 7.11
CA LYS A 202 15.71 -11.11 7.16
C LYS A 202 14.87 -9.89 7.53
N LYS A 203 15.51 -8.80 7.93
CA LYS A 203 14.83 -7.52 8.26
C LYS A 203 14.26 -6.78 7.04
N SER A 204 14.73 -7.06 5.84
CA SER A 204 14.47 -6.27 4.64
C SER A 204 13.24 -6.72 3.83
N CYS A 205 12.40 -7.60 4.37
CA CYS A 205 11.22 -8.14 3.67
C CYS A 205 9.94 -7.80 4.43
N TRP A 206 9.88 -6.59 4.98
CA TRP A 206 8.67 -6.09 5.60
C TRP A 206 7.50 -6.11 4.63
N ILE A 207 6.33 -6.44 5.17
CA ILE A 207 5.08 -6.25 4.46
C ILE A 207 4.80 -4.75 4.43
N THR A 208 4.59 -4.21 3.24
CA THR A 208 4.41 -2.77 3.00
C THR A 208 3.06 -2.43 2.38
N GLY A 209 2.30 -3.41 1.92
CA GLY A 209 0.95 -3.24 1.37
C GLY A 209 0.27 -4.60 1.20
N ALA A 210 -1.05 -4.61 1.11
CA ALA A 210 -1.81 -5.85 0.91
C ALA A 210 -2.99 -5.64 -0.04
N ALA A 211 -3.37 -6.68 -0.77
CA ALA A 211 -4.54 -6.63 -1.65
C ALA A 211 -5.24 -7.99 -1.71
N VAL A 212 -6.55 -7.97 -1.98
CA VAL A 212 -7.33 -9.18 -2.23
C VAL A 212 -7.76 -9.21 -3.70
N SER A 213 -7.69 -10.38 -4.34
CA SER A 213 -8.08 -10.56 -5.73
C SER A 213 -9.57 -10.24 -5.96
N PRO A 214 -9.97 -9.91 -7.21
CA PRO A 214 -11.37 -9.65 -7.55
C PRO A 214 -12.32 -10.78 -7.15
N ASP A 215 -11.92 -12.04 -7.36
CA ASP A 215 -12.67 -13.23 -6.95
C ASP A 215 -12.60 -13.54 -5.44
N ARG A 216 -11.82 -12.74 -4.69
CA ARG A 216 -11.58 -12.82 -3.25
C ARG A 216 -10.90 -14.09 -2.76
N LYS A 217 -10.26 -14.86 -3.65
CA LYS A 217 -9.62 -16.15 -3.30
C LYS A 217 -8.11 -16.06 -3.11
N ARG A 218 -7.51 -14.90 -3.39
CA ARG A 218 -6.08 -14.66 -3.18
C ARG A 218 -5.84 -13.40 -2.37
N LEU A 219 -4.84 -13.50 -1.51
CA LEU A 219 -4.25 -12.38 -0.78
C LEU A 219 -2.85 -12.14 -1.36
N ALA A 220 -2.55 -10.90 -1.72
CA ALA A 220 -1.21 -10.45 -2.09
C ALA A 220 -0.62 -9.66 -0.92
N LEU A 221 0.60 -10.00 -0.51
CA LEU A 221 1.38 -9.26 0.49
C LEU A 221 2.64 -8.71 -0.17
N LEU A 222 2.71 -7.39 -0.28
CA LEU A 222 3.79 -6.67 -0.93
C LEU A 222 4.98 -6.52 0.02
N THR A 223 6.18 -6.59 -0.55
CA THR A 223 7.43 -6.12 0.06
C THR A 223 8.11 -5.15 -0.92
N ASN A 224 9.19 -4.47 -0.50
CA ASN A 224 9.94 -3.55 -1.36
C ASN A 224 10.51 -4.15 -2.66
N LYS A 225 10.62 -5.49 -2.77
CA LYS A 225 11.26 -6.18 -3.90
C LYS A 225 10.51 -7.40 -4.45
N SER A 226 9.41 -7.79 -3.82
CA SER A 226 8.68 -9.01 -4.15
C SER A 226 7.25 -8.97 -3.67
N VAL A 227 6.43 -9.91 -4.13
CA VAL A 227 5.07 -10.14 -3.62
C VAL A 227 4.90 -11.61 -3.22
N HIS A 228 4.19 -11.83 -2.12
CA HIS A 228 3.69 -13.15 -1.74
C HIS A 228 2.23 -13.26 -2.14
N ILE A 229 1.87 -14.28 -2.91
CA ILE A 229 0.47 -14.59 -3.27
C ILE A 229 0.05 -15.82 -2.46
N ILE A 230 -0.95 -15.65 -1.61
CA ILE A 230 -1.54 -16.70 -0.78
C ILE A 230 -2.87 -17.10 -1.40
N SER A 231 -3.02 -18.37 -1.78
CA SER A 231 -4.25 -18.98 -2.30
C SER A 231 -4.71 -20.13 -1.41
N ASP A 232 -5.91 -20.67 -1.67
CA ASP A 232 -6.40 -21.90 -1.04
C ASP A 232 -6.42 -21.85 0.50
N PHE A 233 -6.49 -20.65 1.07
CA PHE A 233 -6.73 -20.46 2.50
C PHE A 233 -8.19 -20.79 2.83
N LYS A 234 -8.42 -21.34 4.01
CA LYS A 234 -9.76 -21.64 4.49
C LYS A 234 -10.31 -20.44 5.25
N ASP A 235 -11.47 -19.94 4.83
CA ASP A 235 -12.15 -18.79 5.42
C ASP A 235 -11.23 -17.56 5.48
N ASP A 236 -10.75 -17.19 6.67
CA ASP A 236 -9.83 -16.08 6.91
C ASP A 236 -8.45 -16.52 7.44
N ASN A 237 -8.19 -17.82 7.46
CA ASN A 237 -6.92 -18.37 7.93
C ASN A 237 -5.86 -18.36 6.83
N PHE A 238 -5.24 -17.19 6.63
CA PHE A 238 -4.17 -17.02 5.64
C PHE A 238 -2.92 -17.88 5.92
N THR A 239 -2.73 -18.36 7.15
CA THR A 239 -1.53 -19.14 7.53
C THR A 239 -1.52 -20.56 6.95
N THR A 240 -2.68 -21.09 6.55
CA THR A 240 -2.79 -22.43 5.95
C THR A 240 -2.81 -22.41 4.43
N GLY A 241 -2.83 -21.23 3.81
CA GLY A 241 -2.89 -21.08 2.37
C GLY A 241 -1.59 -21.48 1.66
N LYS A 242 -1.69 -21.89 0.40
CA LYS A 242 -0.55 -22.09 -0.47
C LYS A 242 0.08 -20.73 -0.79
N THR A 243 1.36 -20.57 -0.50
CA THR A 243 2.09 -19.32 -0.75
C THR A 243 3.03 -19.45 -1.95
N THR A 244 2.89 -18.56 -2.93
CA THR A 244 3.84 -18.36 -4.03
C THR A 244 4.59 -17.05 -3.79
N HIS A 245 5.90 -17.06 -3.97
CA HIS A 245 6.75 -15.87 -3.79
C HIS A 245 7.34 -15.46 -5.15
N LEU A 246 7.12 -14.21 -5.55
CA LEU A 246 7.51 -13.67 -6.85
C LEU A 246 8.40 -12.44 -6.64
N GLU A 247 9.66 -12.53 -7.06
CA GLU A 247 10.62 -11.42 -6.98
C GLU A 247 10.46 -10.50 -8.19
N PHE A 248 10.43 -9.18 -7.97
CA PHE A 248 10.32 -8.22 -9.06
C PHE A 248 11.64 -8.02 -9.81
N GLY A 249 12.77 -8.39 -9.21
CA GLY A 249 14.09 -8.01 -9.75
C GLY A 249 14.40 -6.51 -9.65
N HIS A 250 13.60 -5.77 -8.88
CA HIS A 250 13.75 -4.32 -8.68
C HIS A 250 13.40 -3.94 -7.25
N ASN A 251 14.27 -3.17 -6.59
CA ASN A 251 14.12 -2.76 -5.19
C ASN A 251 13.91 -1.24 -5.08
N SER A 252 12.80 -0.85 -4.47
CA SER A 252 12.43 0.56 -4.23
C SER A 252 11.44 0.62 -3.05
N GLN A 253 11.09 1.82 -2.57
CA GLN A 253 10.06 2.00 -1.52
C GLN A 253 8.65 1.70 -2.06
N LYS A 254 8.38 0.45 -2.46
CA LYS A 254 7.06 -0.01 -2.87
C LYS A 254 6.18 -0.17 -1.65
N GLU A 255 5.10 0.59 -1.60
CA GLU A 255 4.19 0.61 -0.45
C GLU A 255 2.74 0.37 -0.84
N SER A 256 2.38 0.54 -2.12
CA SER A 256 1.00 0.27 -2.54
C SER A 256 0.88 -0.90 -3.51
N ILE A 257 -0.14 -1.74 -3.33
CA ILE A 257 -0.48 -2.86 -4.23
C ILE A 257 -1.99 -2.96 -4.41
N ILE A 258 -2.45 -3.26 -5.63
CA ILE A 258 -3.83 -3.70 -5.90
C ILE A 258 -3.84 -4.77 -6.99
N PHE A 259 -4.89 -5.60 -7.01
CA PHE A 259 -5.18 -6.40 -8.20
C PHE A 259 -5.82 -5.52 -9.27
N LYS A 260 -5.24 -5.51 -10.47
CA LYS A 260 -5.88 -4.98 -11.67
C LYS A 260 -6.95 -5.94 -12.18
N ASP A 261 -6.59 -7.22 -12.20
CA ASP A 261 -7.41 -8.38 -12.60
C ASP A 261 -6.88 -9.64 -11.90
N ASP A 262 -7.42 -10.82 -12.24
CA ASP A 262 -7.01 -12.08 -11.61
C ASP A 262 -5.60 -12.56 -11.98
N SER A 263 -4.88 -11.89 -12.87
CA SER A 263 -3.52 -12.30 -13.27
C SER A 263 -2.50 -11.18 -13.16
N THR A 264 -2.94 -9.98 -12.81
CA THR A 264 -2.12 -8.78 -12.89
C THR A 264 -2.32 -7.92 -11.65
N ILE A 265 -1.21 -7.44 -11.07
CA ILE A 265 -1.23 -6.45 -10.00
C ILE A 265 -0.69 -5.11 -10.50
N TYR A 266 -1.21 -4.03 -9.91
CA TYR A 266 -0.53 -2.75 -9.90
C TYR A 266 0.24 -2.57 -8.61
N VAL A 267 1.42 -1.97 -8.71
CA VAL A 267 2.29 -1.65 -7.57
C VAL A 267 2.78 -0.23 -7.72
N ALA A 268 2.85 0.54 -6.64
CA ALA A 268 3.42 1.89 -6.65
C ALA A 268 4.56 2.02 -5.64
N ASP A 269 5.53 2.87 -5.95
CA ASP A 269 6.59 3.25 -5.02
C ASP A 269 6.62 4.74 -4.70
N GLU A 270 7.06 5.05 -3.49
CA GLU A 270 7.31 6.41 -3.03
C GLU A 270 8.51 7.03 -3.75
N GLN A 271 8.64 8.35 -3.62
CA GLN A 271 9.80 9.08 -4.09
C GLN A 271 10.95 8.97 -3.08
N THR A 272 12.06 8.33 -3.47
CA THR A 272 13.31 8.33 -2.70
C THR A 272 14.36 9.18 -3.42
N GLY A 273 14.54 10.42 -2.96
CA GLY A 273 15.46 11.37 -3.59
C GLY A 273 15.03 11.69 -5.03
N ALA A 274 15.86 11.32 -6.00
CA ALA A 274 15.60 11.53 -7.44
C ALA A 274 14.87 10.33 -8.11
N PHE A 275 14.63 9.24 -7.39
CA PHE A 275 14.06 8.00 -7.92
C PHE A 275 12.66 7.71 -7.35
N GLY A 276 11.98 6.72 -7.92
CA GLY A 276 10.66 6.26 -7.46
C GLY A 276 9.50 7.11 -7.97
N ARG A 277 8.39 7.14 -7.23
CA ARG A 277 7.12 7.79 -7.62
C ARG A 277 6.57 7.23 -8.92
N ASN A 278 6.54 5.92 -9.06
CA ASN A 278 6.10 5.25 -10.28
C ASN A 278 4.95 4.29 -10.00
N LEU A 279 4.06 4.15 -10.98
CA LEU A 279 3.07 3.08 -11.05
C LEU A 279 3.58 1.99 -11.98
N TYR A 280 3.54 0.75 -11.52
CA TYR A 280 3.98 -0.44 -12.23
C TYR A 280 2.85 -1.44 -12.40
N GLU A 281 2.98 -2.27 -13.43
CA GLU A 281 2.17 -3.46 -13.70
C GLU A 281 3.07 -4.71 -13.59
N PHE A 282 2.54 -5.79 -13.01
CA PHE A 282 3.25 -7.06 -12.87
C PHE A 282 2.32 -8.25 -13.14
N SER A 283 2.75 -9.18 -14.00
CA SER A 283 2.06 -10.44 -14.28
C SER A 283 2.34 -11.45 -13.17
N LEU A 284 1.30 -12.13 -12.71
CA LEU A 284 1.38 -13.24 -11.75
C LEU A 284 1.52 -14.62 -12.43
N ASN A 285 1.43 -14.65 -13.77
CA ASN A 285 1.63 -15.83 -14.61
C ASN A 285 3.03 -15.85 -15.21
#